data_AF-A0A6N7WEJ4-F1
#
_entry.id   AF-A0A6N7WEJ4-F1
#
_cell.length_a   1.000
_cell.length_b   1.000
_cell.length_c   1.000
_cell.angle_alpha   90.00
_cell.angle_beta   90.00
_cell.angle_gamma   90.00
#
_symmetry.space_group_name_H-M   'P 1'
#
loop_
_entity.id
_entity.type
_entity.pdbx_description
1 polymer ?
#
loop_
_entity_poly.entity_id
_entity_poly.type
_entity_poly.pdbx_seq_one_letter_code
_entity_poly.pdbx_strand_id
1 'polypeptide(L)'
;MGAKIRLRCPLIPGVNDTDEHIGGIAALARKYPKLTGVELLPYHDMGKGKWNQIGKEYGLCDLKNTDQEQKDILCRHFLEAGCEVMMN
;
A
#
# COMPACT_ATOMS: atom_id res chain seq x y z
N MET A 1 -4.13 -9.48 -28.11
CA MET A 1 -3.37 -8.52 -27.27
C MET A 1 -4.01 -8.45 -25.88
N GLY A 2 -3.26 -8.08 -24.84
CA GLY A 2 -3.82 -7.91 -23.48
C GLY A 2 -3.35 -6.61 -22.81
N ALA A 3 -3.93 -6.28 -21.66
CA ALA A 3 -3.68 -5.01 -20.98
C ALA A 3 -2.37 -5.01 -20.15
N LYS A 4 -1.79 -3.82 -19.99
CA LYS A 4 -0.78 -3.53 -18.96
C LYS A 4 -1.50 -3.32 -17.63
N ILE A 5 -1.01 -3.93 -16.56
CA ILE A 5 -1.63 -3.94 -15.25
C ILE A 5 -0.71 -3.25 -14.26
N ARG A 6 -1.24 -2.34 -13.44
CA ARG A 6 -0.55 -1.83 -12.24
C ARG A 6 -1.19 -2.41 -11.00
N LEU A 7 -0.36 -2.86 -10.06
CA LEU A 7 -0.86 -3.36 -8.78
C LEU A 7 -0.86 -2.22 -7.76
N ARG A 8 -2.05 -1.81 -7.31
CA ARG A 8 -2.21 -0.76 -6.31
C ARG A 8 -2.27 -1.40 -4.92
N CYS A 9 -1.42 -0.95 -4.01
CA CYS A 9 -1.25 -1.54 -2.69
C CYS A 9 -1.49 -0.49 -1.60
N PRO A 10 -2.73 -0.40 -1.06
CA PRO A 10 -3.00 0.31 0.18
C PRO A 10 -2.21 -0.31 1.33
N LEU A 11 -1.30 0.46 1.91
CA LEU A 11 -0.49 0.03 3.05
C LEU A 11 -0.84 0.83 4.30
N ILE A 12 -1.11 0.10 5.37
CA ILE A 12 -1.56 0.59 6.65
C ILE A 12 -0.49 0.20 7.68
N PRO A 13 0.19 1.18 8.30
CA PRO A 13 1.22 0.90 9.29
C PRO A 13 0.73 0.02 10.44
N GLY A 14 1.50 -1.02 10.77
CA GLY A 14 1.16 -2.00 11.81
C GLY A 14 0.05 -2.99 11.46
N VAL A 15 -0.46 -2.98 10.21
CA VAL A 15 -1.54 -3.88 9.77
C VAL A 15 -1.07 -4.78 8.63
N ASN A 16 -0.50 -4.21 7.57
CA ASN A 16 -0.05 -4.97 6.38
C ASN A 16 1.27 -4.47 5.78
N ASP A 17 2.07 -3.76 6.56
CA ASP A 17 3.41 -3.27 6.21
C ASP A 17 4.53 -4.26 6.60
N THR A 18 4.21 -5.54 6.77
CA THR A 18 5.17 -6.57 7.17
C THR A 18 6.02 -7.06 5.99
N ASP A 19 7.25 -7.49 6.27
CA ASP A 19 8.16 -8.03 5.24
C ASP A 19 7.55 -9.21 4.47
N GLU A 20 6.77 -10.05 5.14
CA GLU A 20 6.04 -11.16 4.50
C GLU A 20 5.02 -10.65 3.47
N HIS A 21 4.25 -9.62 3.82
CA HIS A 21 3.26 -9.01 2.93
C HIS A 21 3.94 -8.38 1.71
N ILE A 22 5.02 -7.63 1.93
CA ILE A 22 5.83 -7.00 0.90
C ILE A 22 6.44 -8.06 -0.03
N GLY A 23 7.01 -9.12 0.54
CA GLY A 23 7.57 -10.25 -0.22
C GLY A 23 6.54 -10.95 -1.10
N GLY A 24 5.31 -11.12 -0.60
CA GLY A 24 4.19 -11.66 -1.38
C GLY A 24 3.81 -10.79 -2.58
N ILE A 25 3.74 -9.47 -2.40
CA ILE A 25 3.49 -8.53 -3.49
C ILE A 25 4.62 -8.60 -4.53
N ALA A 26 5.87 -8.62 -4.08
CA ALA A 26 7.02 -8.71 -4.97
C ALA A 26 7.04 -10.02 -5.77
N ALA A 27 6.65 -11.13 -5.14
CA ALA A 27 6.52 -12.42 -5.82
C ALA A 27 5.44 -12.38 -6.92
N LEU A 28 4.30 -11.71 -6.68
CA LEU A 28 3.26 -11.51 -7.70
C LEU A 28 3.77 -10.65 -8.86
N ALA A 29 4.45 -9.55 -8.56
CA ALA A 29 5.02 -8.66 -9.57
C ALA A 29 6.00 -9.39 -10.50
N ARG A 30 6.88 -10.24 -9.93
CA ARG A 30 7.80 -11.08 -10.72
C ARG A 30 7.11 -12.19 -11.50
N LYS A 31 6.06 -12.80 -10.94
CA LYS A 31 5.36 -13.94 -11.55
C LYS A 31 4.60 -13.55 -12.82
N TYR A 32 4.07 -12.32 -12.88
CA TYR A 32 3.17 -11.91 -13.96
C TYR A 32 3.78 -10.82 -14.84
N PRO A 33 4.21 -11.13 -16.09
CA PRO A 33 4.95 -10.19 -16.94
C PRO A 33 4.13 -9.00 -17.44
N LYS A 34 2.80 -9.00 -17.26
CA LYS A 34 1.92 -7.87 -17.59
C LYS A 34 1.73 -6.90 -16.42
N LEU A 35 2.23 -7.23 -15.24
CA LEU A 35 2.22 -6.36 -14.07
C LEU A 35 3.43 -5.42 -14.18
N THR A 36 3.19 -4.17 -14.55
CA THR A 36 4.22 -3.19 -14.92
C THR A 36 4.69 -2.36 -13.72
N GLY A 37 4.65 -2.92 -12.51
CA GLY A 37 5.04 -2.23 -11.28
C GLY A 37 3.91 -2.09 -10.24
N VAL A 38 4.34 -1.64 -9.07
CA VAL A 38 3.53 -1.50 -7.86
C VAL A 38 3.33 -0.02 -7.55
N GLU A 39 2.08 0.40 -7.37
CA GLU A 39 1.72 1.72 -6.87
C GLU A 39 1.39 1.59 -5.37
N LEU A 40 2.26 2.13 -4.52
CA LEU A 40 2.03 2.18 -3.09
C LEU A 40 1.05 3.31 -2.78
N LEU A 41 0.08 2.99 -1.92
CA LEU A 41 -0.93 3.93 -1.45
C LEU A 41 -0.84 3.98 0.09
N PRO A 42 -0.02 4.88 0.65
CA PRO A 42 0.13 5.01 2.09
C PRO A 42 -1.20 5.38 2.74
N TYR A 43 -1.44 4.84 3.93
CA TYR A 43 -2.65 5.13 4.67
C TYR A 43 -2.82 6.62 4.93
N HIS A 44 -4.04 7.09 4.68
CA HIS A 44 -4.56 8.37 5.07
C HIS A 44 -5.97 8.18 5.62
N ASP A 45 -6.31 8.85 6.72
CA ASP A 45 -7.61 8.85 7.39
C ASP A 45 -8.73 9.60 6.62
N MET A 46 -8.48 9.97 5.36
CA MET A 46 -9.44 10.61 4.47
C MET A 46 -10.66 9.71 4.30
N GLY A 47 -11.76 10.08 4.96
CA GLY A 47 -13.00 9.32 4.94
C GLY A 47 -13.50 8.87 6.31
N LYS A 48 -12.69 9.00 7.38
CA LYS A 48 -13.13 8.76 8.77
C LYS A 48 -14.45 9.47 9.09
N GLY A 49 -14.63 10.71 8.62
CA GLY A 49 -15.87 11.46 8.81
C GLY A 49 -17.12 10.85 8.15
N LYS A 50 -16.97 10.10 7.05
CA LYS A 50 -18.09 9.43 6.36
C LYS A 50 -18.65 8.26 7.19
N TRP A 51 -17.84 7.62 8.02
CA TRP A 51 -18.30 6.56 8.93
C TRP A 51 -19.28 7.13 9.96
N ASN A 52 -18.93 8.28 10.55
CA ASN A 52 -19.78 8.98 11.50
C ASN A 52 -21.13 9.38 10.88
N GLN A 53 -21.15 9.78 9.60
CA GLN A 53 -22.38 10.17 8.90
C GLN A 53 -23.40 9.04 8.76
N ILE A 54 -22.96 7.79 8.75
CA ILE A 54 -23.83 6.61 8.68
C ILE A 54 -23.96 5.91 10.05
N GLY A 55 -23.61 6.60 11.13
CA GLY A 55 -23.71 6.08 12.49
C GLY A 55 -22.75 4.91 12.78
N LYS A 56 -21.63 4.81 12.06
CA LYS A 56 -20.62 3.77 12.27
C LYS A 56 -19.35 4.33 12.91
N GLU A 57 -18.77 3.54 13.81
CA GLU A 57 -17.45 3.81 14.35
C GLU A 57 -16.35 3.39 13.37
N TYR A 58 -15.33 4.23 13.23
CA TYR A 58 -14.19 3.96 12.37
C TYR A 58 -13.10 3.20 13.14
N GLY A 59 -12.82 1.95 12.72
CA GLY A 59 -11.93 1.04 13.46
C GLY A 59 -10.45 1.40 13.48
N LEU A 60 -10.01 2.40 12.71
CA LEU A 60 -8.63 2.92 12.71
C LEU A 60 -8.57 4.34 13.29
N CYS A 61 -9.41 4.62 14.29
CA CYS A 61 -9.61 5.96 14.85
C CYS A 61 -8.35 6.61 15.42
N ASP A 62 -7.44 5.81 15.97
CA ASP A 62 -6.17 6.25 16.60
C ASP A 62 -4.97 6.20 15.64
N LEU A 63 -5.13 5.60 14.46
CA LEU A 63 -4.05 5.50 13.49
C LEU A 63 -3.86 6.83 12.77
N LYS A 64 -2.64 7.36 12.82
CA LYS A 64 -2.25 8.58 12.12
C LYS A 64 -1.99 8.30 10.64
N ASN A 65 -2.05 9.36 9.83
CA ASN A 65 -1.62 9.31 8.44
C ASN A 65 -0.16 8.88 8.36
N THR A 66 0.16 8.13 7.31
CA THR A 66 1.54 7.70 7.05
C THR A 66 2.39 8.95 6.80
N ASP A 67 3.40 9.17 7.64
CA ASP A 67 4.30 10.30 7.51
C ASP A 67 5.38 10.08 6.44
N GLN A 68 6.24 11.07 6.22
CA GLN A 68 7.27 10.99 5.18
C GLN A 68 8.32 9.92 5.48
N GLU A 69 8.73 9.76 6.74
CA GLU A 69 9.73 8.77 7.13
C GLU A 69 9.21 7.35 6.89
N GLN A 70 7.96 7.10 7.28
CA GLN A 70 7.29 5.82 7.02
C GLN A 70 7.14 5.53 5.53
N LYS A 71 6.82 6.54 4.70
CA LYS A 71 6.77 6.38 3.24
C LYS A 71 8.12 6.00 2.67
N ASP A 72 9.19 6.63 3.14
CA ASP A 72 10.55 6.35 2.68
C ASP A 72 11.00 4.93 3.06
N ILE A 73 10.66 4.47 4.27
CA ILE A 73 10.89 3.09 4.73
C ILE A 73 10.13 2.10 3.84
N LEU A 74 8.83 2.33 3.60
CA LEU A 74 8.02 1.49 2.73
C LEU A 74 8.60 1.41 1.32
N CYS A 75 8.93 2.56 0.71
CA CYS A 75 9.61 2.61 -0.59
C CYS A 75 10.86 1.73 -0.59
N ARG A 76 11.72 1.88 0.41
CA ARG A 76 12.97 1.13 0.53
C ARG A 76 12.72 -0.38 0.58
N HIS A 77 11.79 -0.84 1.41
CA HIS A 77 11.49 -2.28 1.55
C HIS A 77 11.01 -2.89 0.23
N PHE A 78 10.17 -2.20 -0.54
CA PHE A 78 9.72 -2.69 -1.84
C PHE A 78 10.81 -2.68 -2.90
N LEU A 79 11.69 -1.68 -2.89
CA LEU A 79 12.86 -1.63 -3.78
C LEU A 79 13.82 -2.78 -3.47
N GLU A 80 14.11 -3.04 -2.20
CA GLU A 80 14.94 -4.17 -1.75
C GLU A 80 14.30 -5.54 -2.09
N ALA A 81 12.96 -5.62 -2.07
CA ALA A 81 12.22 -6.79 -2.53
C ALA A 81 12.22 -6.96 -4.07
N GLY A 82 12.82 -6.03 -4.82
CA GLY A 82 12.98 -6.08 -6.28
C GLY A 82 11.76 -5.60 -7.07
N CYS A 83 10.94 -4.72 -6.50
CA CYS A 83 9.81 -4.11 -7.20
C CYS A 83 10.20 -2.80 -7.91
N GLU A 84 9.58 -2.55 -9.06
CA GLU A 84 9.44 -1.19 -9.58
C GLU A 84 8.31 -0.49 -8.82
N VAL A 85 8.62 0.60 -8.13
CA VAL A 85 7.73 1.26 -7.17
C VAL A 85 7.39 2.67 -7.63
N MET A 86 6.10 3.02 -7.53
CA MET A 86 5.59 4.38 -7.61
C MET A 86 4.84 4.70 -6.32
N MET A 87 5.03 5.92 -5.81
CA MET A 87 4.34 6.42 -4.63
C MET A 87 3.39 7.54 -5.05
N ASN A 88 2.14 7.48 -4.60
CA ASN A 88 1.11 8.49 -4.87
C ASN A 88 0.43 8.92 -3.58
#